data_AF-A0A1T3W144-F1
#
_entry.id   AF-A0A1T3W144-F1
#
_cell.length_a   1.000
_cell.length_b   1.000
_cell.length_c   1.000
_cell.angle_alpha   90.00
_cell.angle_beta   90.00
_cell.angle_gamma   90.00
#
_symmetry.space_group_name_H-M   'P 1'
#
loop_
_entity.id
_entity.type
_entity.pdbx_description
1 polymer ?
#
loop_
_entity_poly.entity_id
_entity_poly.type
_entity_poly.pdbx_seq_one_letter_code
_entity_poly.pdbx_strand_id
1 'polypeptide(L)'
;MADAGDSVLAPVGSVRRTQVGREATEPMREDIRLLGAILGDTVRDQNGDAVFDLVERARVESFRVRRSEIDRTELADLFRDIDVHQAIPVIRAFTHFALLANVAEDIHRERRRAIHEAAGEPPQDSTLAATYRKLDAAQLDAAEVADALTGALVSPVITAHPTETRRRTVFDTQHQITELMRLRLHGHTRTEAGRDIETELRRHILTLWQTALVRLSRLKISDEIETGLRYYPAAFLEVIPRVNAEVRAALQERFPDADLLAQPILRPGSWIGGDRDGNPNVTAEVVRLATGRAAFTAFDHYFGEITALEEELSMSARLVRVSDALTA
;
A
#
# COMPACT_ATOMS: atom_id res chain seq x y z
N MET A 1 -6.23 56.15 -12.51
CA MET A 1 -6.53 55.95 -11.09
C MET A 1 -7.52 54.81 -11.01
N ALA A 2 -7.00 53.59 -10.92
CA ALA A 2 -7.81 52.37 -10.82
C ALA A 2 -7.83 51.94 -9.35
N ASP A 3 -9.04 51.66 -8.89
CA ASP A 3 -9.41 51.30 -7.53
C ASP A 3 -8.85 49.92 -7.17
N ALA A 4 -8.10 49.86 -6.06
CA ALA A 4 -7.48 48.63 -5.56
C ALA A 4 -8.45 47.98 -4.57
N GLY A 5 -9.29 47.07 -5.07
CA GLY A 5 -10.15 46.20 -4.26
C GLY A 5 -9.34 45.09 -3.60
N ASP A 6 -9.24 45.16 -2.29
CA ASP A 6 -8.55 44.25 -1.37
C ASP A 6 -9.09 42.81 -1.48
N SER A 7 -8.38 41.91 -2.19
CA SER A 7 -8.72 40.48 -2.22
C SER A 7 -8.09 39.78 -1.02
N VAL A 8 -8.82 39.75 0.09
CA VAL A 8 -8.46 38.94 1.25
C VAL A 8 -8.57 37.46 0.85
N LEU A 9 -7.42 36.82 0.65
CA LEU A 9 -7.31 35.37 0.44
C LEU A 9 -7.89 34.64 1.66
N ALA A 10 -8.90 33.80 1.44
CA ALA A 10 -9.48 32.97 2.48
C ALA A 10 -8.44 31.98 3.05
N PRO A 11 -8.44 31.72 4.37
CA PRO A 11 -7.43 30.90 5.00
C PRO A 11 -7.52 29.44 4.53
N VAL A 12 -6.37 28.88 4.16
CA VAL A 12 -6.19 27.46 3.84
C VAL A 12 -6.58 26.63 5.07
N GLY A 13 -7.71 25.92 5.01
CA GLY A 13 -8.11 24.98 6.07
C GLY A 13 -9.60 24.86 6.37
N SER A 14 -10.48 25.72 5.84
CA SER A 14 -11.93 25.54 6.05
C SER A 14 -12.50 24.51 5.06
N VAL A 15 -12.31 23.22 5.33
CA VAL A 15 -13.10 22.17 4.67
C VAL A 15 -14.54 22.32 5.15
N ARG A 16 -15.37 23.03 4.37
CA ARG A 16 -16.83 23.02 4.57
C ARG A 16 -17.29 21.58 4.39
N ARG A 17 -17.72 20.92 5.47
CA ARG A 17 -18.35 19.60 5.41
C ARG A 17 -19.67 19.74 4.65
N THR A 18 -19.64 19.48 3.34
CA THR A 18 -20.86 19.35 2.55
C THR A 18 -21.52 18.02 2.88
N GLN A 19 -22.85 17.95 2.79
CA GLN A 19 -23.60 16.71 2.98
C GLN A 19 -23.09 15.61 2.01
N VAL A 20 -22.82 15.99 0.77
CA VAL A 20 -22.21 15.14 -0.27
C VAL A 20 -20.83 14.61 0.15
N GLY A 21 -19.97 15.45 0.74
CA GLY A 21 -18.66 15.01 1.26
C GLY A 21 -18.78 14.10 2.49
N ARG A 22 -19.85 14.22 3.28
CA ARG A 22 -20.13 13.34 4.41
C ARG A 22 -20.62 11.98 3.94
N GLU A 23 -21.58 11.94 3.03
CA GLU A 23 -22.08 10.70 2.41
C GLU A 23 -20.96 9.95 1.67
N ALA A 24 -20.11 10.68 0.95
CA ALA A 24 -18.96 10.10 0.27
C ALA A 24 -17.94 9.44 1.22
N THR A 25 -17.83 9.89 2.47
CA THR A 25 -16.87 9.35 3.45
C THR A 25 -17.50 8.40 4.47
N GLU A 26 -18.83 8.24 4.49
CA GLU A 26 -19.51 7.42 5.49
C GLU A 26 -19.11 5.94 5.42
N PRO A 27 -18.98 5.30 4.23
CA PRO A 27 -18.49 3.92 4.15
C PRO A 27 -17.10 3.72 4.79
N MET A 28 -16.18 4.67 4.61
CA MET A 28 -14.87 4.64 5.28
C MET A 28 -15.02 4.74 6.80
N ARG A 29 -15.94 5.58 7.29
CA ARG A 29 -16.20 5.71 8.73
C ARG A 29 -16.79 4.44 9.30
N GLU A 30 -17.64 3.73 8.57
CA GLU A 30 -18.18 2.43 8.97
C GLU A 30 -17.05 1.40 9.11
N ASP A 31 -16.14 1.33 8.13
CA ASP A 31 -14.97 0.45 8.19
C ASP A 31 -14.07 0.78 9.40
N ILE A 32 -13.80 2.07 9.66
CA ILE A 32 -13.07 2.53 10.85
C ILE A 32 -13.80 2.15 12.15
N ARG A 33 -15.13 2.29 12.20
CA ARG A 33 -15.93 1.91 13.38
C ARG A 33 -15.90 0.41 13.62
N LEU A 34 -15.99 -0.41 12.58
CA LEU A 34 -15.89 -1.86 12.68
C LEU A 34 -14.54 -2.29 13.25
N LEU A 35 -13.45 -1.85 12.62
CA LEU A 35 -12.09 -2.20 13.06
C LEU A 35 -11.78 -1.64 14.45
N GLY A 36 -12.24 -0.41 14.72
CA GLY A 36 -12.12 0.24 16.03
C GLY A 36 -12.89 -0.48 17.13
N ALA A 37 -14.10 -0.97 16.85
CA ALA A 37 -14.90 -1.74 17.81
C ALA A 37 -14.21 -3.07 18.15
N ILE A 38 -13.73 -3.80 17.14
CA ILE A 38 -12.98 -5.05 17.36
C ILE A 38 -11.70 -4.80 18.17
N LEU A 39 -10.96 -3.72 17.89
CA LEU A 39 -9.80 -3.33 18.68
C LEU A 39 -10.20 -2.96 20.11
N GLY A 40 -11.30 -2.23 20.30
CA GLY A 40 -11.83 -1.88 21.62
C GLY A 40 -12.18 -3.11 22.46
N ASP A 41 -12.90 -4.08 21.87
CA ASP A 41 -13.19 -5.38 22.49
C ASP A 41 -11.89 -6.09 22.86
N THR A 42 -10.90 -6.11 21.96
CA THR A 42 -9.58 -6.71 22.22
C THR A 42 -8.86 -6.06 23.40
N VAL A 43 -8.86 -4.71 23.48
CA VAL A 43 -8.26 -3.98 24.61
C VAL A 43 -8.96 -4.32 25.91
N ARG A 44 -10.30 -4.35 25.91
CA ARG A 44 -11.09 -4.70 27.08
C ARG A 44 -10.77 -6.13 27.56
N ASP A 45 -10.76 -7.10 26.64
CA ASP A 45 -10.52 -8.50 26.96
C ASP A 45 -9.09 -8.77 27.46
N GLN A 46 -8.10 -8.06 26.91
CA GLN A 46 -6.69 -8.31 27.21
C GLN A 46 -6.15 -7.46 28.38
N ASN A 47 -6.75 -6.28 28.64
CA ASN A 47 -6.21 -5.30 29.58
C ASN A 47 -7.25 -4.75 30.58
N GLY A 48 -8.51 -5.18 30.47
CA GLY A 48 -9.59 -4.83 31.39
C GLY A 48 -10.27 -3.49 31.10
N ASP A 49 -11.42 -3.27 31.76
CA ASP A 49 -12.27 -2.09 31.53
C ASP A 49 -11.56 -0.77 31.85
N ALA A 50 -10.71 -0.73 32.88
CA ALA A 50 -10.01 0.51 33.25
C ALA A 50 -9.11 1.07 32.14
N VAL A 51 -8.41 0.20 31.40
CA VAL A 51 -7.57 0.60 30.26
C VAL A 51 -8.44 0.98 29.08
N PHE A 52 -9.49 0.19 28.78
CA PHE A 52 -10.46 0.50 27.74
C PHE A 52 -11.09 1.89 27.95
N ASP A 53 -11.58 2.18 29.15
CA ASP A 53 -12.20 3.45 29.51
C ASP A 53 -11.22 4.62 29.40
N LEU A 54 -9.94 4.40 29.70
CA LEU A 54 -8.92 5.42 29.51
C LEU A 54 -8.66 5.71 28.02
N VAL A 55 -8.60 4.67 27.18
CA VAL A 55 -8.48 4.82 25.72
C VAL A 55 -9.69 5.58 25.15
N GLU A 56 -10.90 5.19 25.54
CA GLU A 56 -12.12 5.83 25.04
C GLU A 56 -12.26 7.29 25.52
N ARG A 57 -11.94 7.58 26.78
CA ARG A 57 -11.88 8.96 27.28
C ARG A 57 -10.89 9.79 26.47
N ALA A 58 -9.67 9.30 26.28
CA ALA A 58 -8.66 9.99 25.50
C ALA A 58 -9.09 10.22 24.04
N ARG A 59 -9.79 9.25 23.43
CA ARG A 59 -10.37 9.37 22.08
C ARG A 59 -11.42 10.48 22.01
N VAL A 60 -12.34 10.52 22.97
CA VAL A 60 -13.39 11.56 23.05
C VAL A 60 -12.78 12.94 23.25
N GLU A 61 -11.88 13.08 24.21
CA GLU A 61 -11.20 14.36 24.51
C GLU A 61 -10.37 14.85 23.31
N SER A 62 -9.71 13.95 22.58
CA SER A 62 -9.01 14.31 21.32
C SER A 62 -9.94 14.94 20.27
N PHE A 63 -11.21 14.52 20.21
CA PHE A 63 -12.19 15.17 19.34
C PHE A 63 -12.62 16.55 19.86
N ARG A 64 -12.73 16.73 21.17
CA ARG A 64 -13.07 18.01 21.80
C ARG A 64 -11.95 19.03 21.59
N VAL A 65 -10.68 18.62 21.74
CA VAL A 65 -9.50 19.41 21.37
C VAL A 65 -9.57 19.83 19.90
N ARG A 66 -9.85 18.90 18.98
CA ARG A 66 -9.96 19.21 17.55
C ARG A 66 -11.07 20.23 17.23
N ARG A 67 -12.13 20.27 18.05
CA ARG A 67 -13.23 21.23 17.92
C ARG A 67 -12.98 22.54 18.70
N SER A 68 -11.80 22.68 19.32
CA SER A 68 -11.46 23.81 20.19
C SER A 68 -12.41 23.96 21.39
N GLU A 69 -13.00 22.85 21.87
CA GLU A 69 -13.87 22.83 23.05
C GLU A 69 -13.06 22.73 24.36
N ILE A 70 -11.84 22.20 24.31
CA ILE A 70 -10.87 22.11 25.41
C ILE A 70 -9.45 22.35 24.89
N ASP A 71 -8.53 22.71 25.78
CA ASP A 71 -7.11 22.85 25.43
C ASP A 71 -6.39 21.48 25.40
N ARG A 72 -5.29 21.41 24.64
CA ARG A 72 -4.40 20.25 24.58
C ARG A 72 -3.80 19.90 25.94
N THR A 73 -3.63 20.90 26.82
CA THR A 73 -3.15 20.69 28.19
C THR A 73 -4.13 19.86 29.00
N GLU A 74 -5.44 20.05 28.83
CA GLU A 74 -6.46 19.27 29.54
C GLU A 74 -6.42 17.78 29.13
N LEU A 75 -6.15 17.49 27.85
CA LEU A 75 -5.92 16.12 27.38
C LEU A 75 -4.62 15.54 27.93
N ALA A 76 -3.55 16.34 28.02
CA ALA A 76 -2.27 15.89 28.58
C ALA A 76 -2.41 15.53 30.08
N ASP A 77 -3.30 16.20 30.79
CA ASP A 77 -3.53 15.99 32.22
C ASP A 77 -4.13 14.63 32.54
N LEU A 78 -4.84 14.00 31.58
CA LEU A 78 -5.27 12.60 31.69
C LEU A 78 -4.10 11.61 31.86
N PHE A 79 -2.89 12.01 31.47
CA PHE A 79 -1.71 11.16 31.43
C PHE A 79 -0.58 11.62 32.37
N ARG A 80 -0.77 12.69 33.15
CA ARG A 80 0.31 13.32 33.92
C ARG A 80 0.97 12.37 34.94
N ASP A 81 0.18 11.47 35.54
CA ASP A 81 0.63 10.53 36.57
C ASP A 81 0.24 9.07 36.25
N ILE A 82 0.15 8.74 34.96
CA ILE A 82 -0.22 7.39 34.54
C ILE A 82 0.89 6.37 34.84
N ASP A 83 0.52 5.24 35.42
CA ASP A 83 1.44 4.13 35.61
C ASP A 83 1.88 3.55 34.25
N VAL A 84 3.16 3.18 34.13
CA VAL A 84 3.75 2.67 32.87
C VAL A 84 3.01 1.42 32.37
N HIS A 85 2.54 0.55 33.27
CA HIS A 85 1.79 -0.65 32.88
C HIS A 85 0.42 -0.33 32.28
N GLN A 86 -0.16 0.84 32.59
CA GLN A 86 -1.39 1.35 31.96
C GLN A 86 -1.09 2.19 30.71
N ALA A 87 0.02 2.93 30.70
CA ALA A 87 0.42 3.77 29.58
C ALA A 87 0.74 2.95 28.33
N ILE A 88 1.45 1.82 28.48
CA ILE A 88 1.87 0.99 27.35
C ILE A 88 0.65 0.50 26.54
N PRO A 89 -0.37 -0.16 27.13
CA PRO A 89 -1.59 -0.53 26.41
C PRO A 89 -2.27 0.64 25.71
N VAL A 90 -2.36 1.82 26.34
CA VAL A 90 -2.99 3.00 25.73
C VAL A 90 -2.23 3.46 24.48
N ILE A 91 -0.89 3.58 24.57
CA ILE A 91 -0.03 3.94 23.43
C ILE A 91 -0.22 2.94 22.29
N ARG A 92 -0.26 1.65 22.61
CA ARG A 92 -0.46 0.57 21.63
C ARG A 92 -1.84 0.64 20.99
N ALA A 93 -2.90 0.93 21.76
CA ALA A 93 -4.25 1.09 21.23
C ALA A 93 -4.31 2.20 20.17
N PHE A 94 -3.77 3.39 20.45
CA PHE A 94 -3.73 4.46 19.46
C PHE A 94 -2.85 4.14 18.25
N THR A 95 -1.73 3.44 18.46
CA THR A 95 -0.87 3.00 17.36
C THR A 95 -1.59 2.03 16.43
N HIS A 96 -2.25 1.00 16.98
CA HIS A 96 -3.01 0.04 16.20
C HIS A 96 -4.25 0.67 15.56
N PHE A 97 -4.92 1.60 16.24
CA PHE A 97 -6.03 2.34 15.66
C PHE A 97 -5.61 3.13 14.41
N ALA A 98 -4.46 3.83 14.46
CA ALA A 98 -3.94 4.54 13.30
C ALA A 98 -3.62 3.59 12.12
N LEU A 99 -3.03 2.42 12.39
CA LEU A 99 -2.75 1.41 11.37
C LEU A 99 -4.04 0.87 10.73
N LEU A 100 -5.05 0.57 11.55
CA LEU A 100 -6.35 0.07 11.07
C LEU A 100 -7.13 1.14 10.31
N ALA A 101 -7.01 2.41 10.70
CA ALA A 101 -7.59 3.53 9.98
C ALA A 101 -6.98 3.68 8.57
N ASN A 102 -5.67 3.47 8.42
CA ASN A 102 -5.02 3.47 7.10
C ASN A 102 -5.56 2.35 6.21
N VAL A 103 -5.79 1.14 6.76
CA VAL A 103 -6.42 0.04 6.02
C VAL A 103 -7.81 0.44 5.53
N ALA A 104 -8.64 1.02 6.40
CA ALA A 104 -9.97 1.49 6.01
C ALA A 104 -9.93 2.59 4.93
N GLU A 105 -8.94 3.48 4.98
CA GLU A 105 -8.74 4.51 3.95
C GLU A 105 -8.36 3.90 2.60
N ASP A 106 -7.47 2.92 2.57
CA ASP A 106 -7.07 2.24 1.32
C ASP A 106 -8.25 1.49 0.69
N ILE A 107 -9.04 0.76 1.48
CA ILE A 107 -10.29 0.12 1.04
C ILE A 107 -11.28 1.15 0.51
N HIS A 108 -11.37 2.31 1.14
CA HIS A 108 -12.24 3.38 0.66
C HIS A 108 -11.79 3.95 -0.68
N ARG A 109 -10.48 4.09 -0.92
CA ARG A 109 -9.93 4.52 -2.22
C ARG A 109 -10.29 3.52 -3.32
N GLU A 110 -10.16 2.22 -3.06
CA GLU A 110 -10.58 1.16 -3.98
C GLU A 110 -12.08 1.25 -4.30
N ARG A 111 -12.92 1.38 -3.26
CA ARG A 111 -14.37 1.56 -3.39
C ARG A 111 -14.73 2.77 -4.25
N ARG A 112 -14.09 3.92 -4.00
CA ARG A 112 -14.32 5.17 -4.76
C ARG A 112 -13.94 5.00 -6.22
N ARG A 113 -12.79 4.38 -6.49
CA ARG A 113 -12.33 4.10 -7.86
C ARG A 113 -13.36 3.25 -8.62
N ALA A 114 -13.83 2.16 -8.03
CA ALA A 114 -14.82 1.29 -8.66
C ALA A 114 -16.15 2.02 -8.96
N ILE A 115 -16.61 2.93 -8.09
CA ILE A 115 -17.81 3.74 -8.33
C ILE A 115 -17.63 4.67 -9.54
N HIS A 116 -16.49 5.37 -9.62
CA HIS A 116 -16.20 6.27 -10.74
C HIS A 116 -16.09 5.51 -12.07
N GLU A 117 -15.44 4.34 -12.06
CA GLU A 117 -15.34 3.45 -13.23
C GLU A 117 -16.72 2.94 -13.66
N ALA A 118 -17.56 2.49 -12.72
CA ALA A 118 -18.92 2.01 -13.01
C ALA A 118 -19.86 3.12 -13.52
N ALA A 119 -19.66 4.36 -13.07
CA ALA A 119 -20.41 5.52 -13.55
C ALA A 119 -19.99 5.98 -14.95
N GLY A 120 -18.93 5.41 -15.53
CA GLY A 120 -18.38 5.83 -16.82
C GLY A 120 -17.81 7.24 -16.80
N GLU A 121 -17.42 7.74 -15.62
CA GLU A 121 -16.80 9.05 -15.48
C GLU A 121 -15.45 9.10 -16.23
N PRO A 122 -15.05 10.28 -16.75
CA PRO A 122 -13.77 10.40 -17.43
C PRO A 122 -12.63 10.01 -16.47
N PRO A 123 -11.59 9.30 -16.97
CA PRO A 123 -10.44 8.96 -16.16
C PRO A 123 -9.78 10.19 -15.53
N GLN A 124 -9.32 10.07 -14.30
CA GLN A 124 -8.66 11.16 -13.56
C GLN A 124 -7.25 11.43 -14.08
N ASP A 125 -6.80 12.68 -14.02
CA ASP A 125 -5.55 13.18 -14.63
C ASP A 125 -4.24 12.54 -14.15
N SER A 126 -4.28 11.67 -13.15
CA SER A 126 -3.15 10.89 -12.64
C SER A 126 -3.19 9.40 -13.03
N THR A 127 -4.01 9.03 -14.00
CA THR A 127 -4.18 7.65 -14.46
C THR A 127 -3.57 7.43 -15.84
N LEU A 128 -3.19 6.19 -16.14
CA LEU A 128 -2.76 5.80 -17.49
C LEU A 128 -3.88 6.04 -18.51
N ALA A 129 -5.13 5.73 -18.15
CA ALA A 129 -6.28 5.95 -19.03
C ALA A 129 -6.48 7.42 -19.41
N ALA A 130 -6.30 8.38 -18.48
CA ALA A 130 -6.34 9.80 -18.80
C ALA A 130 -5.16 10.20 -19.69
N THR A 131 -3.98 9.63 -19.44
CA THR A 131 -2.78 9.86 -20.26
C THR A 131 -3.01 9.42 -21.71
N TYR A 132 -3.58 8.23 -21.91
CA TYR A 132 -3.90 7.71 -23.24
C TYR A 132 -4.90 8.60 -23.98
N ARG A 133 -5.95 9.09 -23.30
CA ARG A 133 -6.89 10.05 -23.91
C ARG A 133 -6.22 11.34 -24.38
N LYS A 134 -5.21 11.82 -23.64
CA LYS A 134 -4.42 13.00 -24.03
C LYS A 134 -3.54 12.71 -25.24
N LEU A 135 -2.92 11.53 -25.30
CA LEU A 135 -2.15 11.09 -26.47
C LEU A 135 -3.04 10.99 -27.71
N ASP A 136 -4.22 10.38 -27.57
CA ASP A 136 -5.19 10.23 -28.67
C ASP A 136 -5.64 11.61 -29.21
N ALA A 137 -5.85 12.58 -28.32
CA ALA A 137 -6.24 13.95 -28.70
C ALA A 137 -5.10 14.75 -29.34
N ALA A 138 -3.83 14.40 -29.07
CA ALA A 138 -2.67 15.13 -29.56
C ALA A 138 -2.30 14.80 -31.01
N GLN A 139 -2.84 13.71 -31.59
CA GLN A 139 -2.62 13.31 -32.98
C GLN A 139 -1.13 13.25 -33.36
N LEU A 140 -0.32 12.63 -32.51
CA LEU A 140 1.13 12.55 -32.66
C LEU A 140 1.54 11.63 -33.80
N ASP A 141 2.67 11.94 -34.45
CA ASP A 141 3.29 11.05 -35.42
C ASP A 141 3.97 9.85 -34.72
N ALA A 142 3.86 8.67 -35.34
CA ALA A 142 4.36 7.43 -34.77
C ALA A 142 5.89 7.43 -34.60
N ALA A 143 6.64 8.07 -35.52
CA ALA A 143 8.09 8.15 -35.43
C ALA A 143 8.53 9.11 -34.31
N GLU A 144 7.80 10.22 -34.12
CA GLU A 144 8.05 11.14 -33.00
C GLU A 144 7.85 10.45 -31.65
N VAL A 145 6.79 9.64 -31.51
CA VAL A 145 6.54 8.87 -30.28
C VAL A 145 7.61 7.79 -30.06
N ALA A 146 8.04 7.09 -31.12
CA ALA A 146 9.10 6.10 -31.04
C ALA A 146 10.43 6.69 -30.58
N ASP A 147 10.81 7.84 -31.15
CA ASP A 147 12.03 8.54 -30.77
C ASP A 147 11.97 9.00 -29.31
N ALA A 148 10.84 9.60 -28.88
CA ALA A 148 10.65 10.05 -27.50
C ALA A 148 10.67 8.91 -26.46
N LEU A 149 10.19 7.72 -26.82
CA LEU A 149 10.16 6.56 -25.93
C LEU A 149 11.44 5.71 -26.00
N THR A 150 12.35 5.99 -26.93
CA THR A 150 13.60 5.26 -27.05
C THR A 150 14.46 5.47 -25.80
N GLY A 151 14.70 4.38 -25.07
CA GLY A 151 15.46 4.41 -23.82
C GLY A 151 14.71 4.99 -22.62
N ALA A 152 13.40 5.24 -22.74
CA ALA A 152 12.59 5.70 -21.62
C ALA A 152 12.65 4.72 -20.45
N LEU A 153 12.90 5.25 -19.24
CA LEU A 153 13.03 4.48 -18.02
C LEU A 153 12.40 5.23 -16.85
N VAL A 154 11.46 4.58 -16.19
CA VAL A 154 10.96 4.94 -14.87
C VAL A 154 11.50 3.92 -13.88
N SER A 155 12.31 4.38 -12.92
CA SER A 155 12.90 3.49 -11.91
C SER A 155 12.58 3.95 -10.50
N PRO A 156 11.52 3.40 -9.88
CA PRO A 156 11.28 3.56 -8.46
C PRO A 156 12.40 2.86 -7.69
N VAL A 157 13.17 3.63 -6.91
CA VAL A 157 14.29 3.10 -6.12
C VAL A 157 13.86 2.93 -4.67
N ILE A 158 13.87 1.69 -4.17
CA ILE A 158 13.58 1.40 -2.78
C ILE A 158 14.77 1.82 -1.93
N THR A 159 14.50 2.64 -0.92
CA THR A 159 15.50 3.04 0.09
C THR A 159 15.19 2.37 1.42
N ALA A 160 16.21 2.20 2.26
CA ALA A 160 15.97 1.81 3.64
C ALA A 160 15.15 2.91 4.33
N HIS A 161 14.10 2.55 5.04
CA HIS A 161 13.36 3.53 5.82
C HIS A 161 14.03 3.68 7.18
N PRO A 162 14.64 4.84 7.50
CA PRO A 162 15.56 5.00 8.63
C PRO A 162 14.91 4.76 10.01
N THR A 163 13.58 4.70 10.08
CA THR A 163 12.82 4.48 11.33
C THR A 163 11.85 3.30 11.29
N GLU A 164 11.88 2.45 10.26
CA GLU A 164 10.93 1.34 10.11
C GLU A 164 11.31 0.15 11.01
N THR A 165 11.01 0.29 12.29
CA THR A 165 11.25 -0.70 13.34
C THR A 165 10.16 -1.79 13.41
N ARG A 166 9.11 -1.70 12.57
CA ARG A 166 7.99 -2.63 12.61
C ARG A 166 8.42 -4.03 12.18
N ARG A 167 7.87 -5.04 12.86
CA ARG A 167 8.17 -6.45 12.54
C ARG A 167 7.45 -6.86 11.26
N ARG A 168 8.06 -7.77 10.49
CA ARG A 168 7.43 -8.48 9.36
C ARG A 168 6.02 -8.96 9.69
N THR A 169 5.86 -9.58 10.85
CA THR A 169 4.59 -10.15 11.30
C THR A 169 3.48 -9.12 11.44
N VAL A 170 3.81 -7.85 11.73
CA VAL A 170 2.82 -6.76 11.76
C VAL A 170 2.33 -6.46 10.34
N PHE A 171 3.25 -6.38 9.38
CA PHE A 171 2.91 -6.17 7.97
C PHE A 171 2.07 -7.33 7.41
N ASP A 172 2.53 -8.57 7.62
CA ASP A 172 1.83 -9.77 7.14
C ASP A 172 0.40 -9.81 7.72
N THR A 173 0.23 -9.50 9.01
CA THR A 173 -1.10 -9.49 9.63
C THR A 173 -1.97 -8.33 9.14
N GLN A 174 -1.40 -7.15 8.91
CA GLN A 174 -2.11 -6.02 8.31
C GLN A 174 -2.59 -6.33 6.89
N HIS A 175 -1.78 -7.02 6.09
CA HIS A 175 -2.16 -7.48 4.76
C HIS A 175 -3.35 -8.45 4.83
N GLN A 176 -3.33 -9.43 5.74
CA GLN A 176 -4.47 -10.34 5.95
C GLN A 176 -5.75 -9.60 6.34
N ILE A 177 -5.67 -8.57 7.19
CA ILE A 177 -6.81 -7.72 7.53
C ILE A 177 -7.32 -6.97 6.29
N THR A 178 -6.41 -6.48 5.44
CA THR A 178 -6.76 -5.77 4.20
C THR A 178 -7.52 -6.71 3.25
N GLU A 179 -7.05 -7.94 3.04
CA GLU A 179 -7.75 -8.94 2.20
C GLU A 179 -9.15 -9.27 2.75
N LEU A 180 -9.28 -9.44 4.06
CA LEU A 180 -10.59 -9.68 4.68
C LEU A 180 -11.54 -8.48 4.49
N MET A 181 -11.02 -7.25 4.57
CA MET A 181 -11.80 -6.04 4.30
C MET A 181 -12.17 -5.92 2.81
N ARG A 182 -11.30 -6.34 1.88
CA ARG A 182 -11.61 -6.42 0.44
C ARG A 182 -12.74 -7.43 0.18
N LEU A 183 -12.70 -8.60 0.81
CA LEU A 183 -13.79 -9.57 0.71
C LEU A 183 -15.12 -8.96 1.21
N ARG A 184 -15.11 -8.23 2.33
CA ARG A 184 -16.31 -7.51 2.81
C ARG A 184 -16.77 -6.43 1.84
N LEU A 185 -15.85 -5.68 1.23
CA LEU A 185 -16.17 -4.68 0.21
C LEU A 185 -16.97 -5.29 -0.95
N HIS A 186 -16.65 -6.52 -1.33
CA HIS A 186 -17.36 -7.28 -2.37
C HIS A 186 -18.60 -8.03 -1.86
N GLY A 187 -19.03 -7.78 -0.62
CA GLY A 187 -20.25 -8.35 -0.04
C GLY A 187 -20.11 -9.78 0.50
N HIS A 188 -18.89 -10.32 0.59
CA HIS A 188 -18.67 -11.62 1.19
C HIS A 188 -18.76 -11.54 2.72
N THR A 189 -19.32 -12.59 3.33
CA THR A 189 -19.34 -12.81 4.78
C THR A 189 -18.39 -13.92 5.22
N ARG A 190 -17.93 -14.74 4.27
CA ARG A 190 -17.02 -15.87 4.53
C ARG A 190 -15.86 -15.85 3.53
N THR A 191 -14.69 -16.34 3.94
CA THR A 191 -13.55 -16.61 3.06
C THR A 191 -13.87 -17.77 2.12
N GLU A 192 -13.06 -17.98 1.07
CA GLU A 192 -13.16 -19.15 0.18
C GLU A 192 -13.11 -20.48 0.95
N ALA A 193 -12.30 -20.57 2.00
CA ALA A 193 -12.22 -21.73 2.90
C ALA A 193 -13.43 -21.87 3.87
N GLY A 194 -14.49 -21.09 3.70
CA GLY A 194 -15.72 -21.17 4.51
C GLY A 194 -15.62 -20.57 5.92
N ARG A 195 -14.54 -19.86 6.25
CA ARG A 195 -14.36 -19.21 7.57
C ARG A 195 -15.09 -17.87 7.62
N ASP A 196 -15.69 -17.56 8.76
CA ASP A 196 -16.41 -16.30 8.98
C ASP A 196 -15.43 -15.11 9.00
N ILE A 197 -15.70 -14.08 8.18
CA ILE A 197 -14.74 -12.98 8.00
C ILE A 197 -14.61 -12.13 9.27
N GLU A 198 -15.69 -11.87 9.99
CA GLU A 198 -15.60 -11.06 11.21
C GLU A 198 -14.79 -11.78 12.29
N THR A 199 -14.98 -13.08 12.44
CA THR A 199 -14.18 -13.93 13.34
C THR A 199 -12.70 -13.90 12.97
N GLU A 200 -12.38 -13.97 11.68
CA GLU A 200 -11.00 -13.87 11.19
C GLU A 200 -10.40 -12.46 11.44
N LEU A 201 -11.17 -11.39 11.24
CA LEU A 201 -10.75 -10.02 11.58
C LEU A 201 -10.42 -9.89 13.07
N ARG A 202 -11.27 -10.42 13.96
CA ARG A 202 -11.01 -10.48 15.42
C ARG A 202 -9.73 -11.23 15.73
N ARG A 203 -9.52 -12.41 15.11
CA ARG A 203 -8.29 -13.20 15.27
C ARG A 203 -7.04 -12.43 14.86
N HIS A 204 -7.07 -11.76 13.70
CA HIS A 204 -5.93 -11.00 13.21
C HIS A 204 -5.66 -9.73 14.02
N ILE A 205 -6.70 -9.02 14.49
CA ILE A 205 -6.52 -7.86 15.38
C ILE A 205 -5.96 -8.29 16.74
N LEU A 206 -6.42 -9.41 17.31
CA LEU A 206 -5.81 -9.99 18.51
C LEU A 206 -4.34 -10.38 18.26
N THR A 207 -4.04 -10.97 17.11
CA THR A 207 -2.66 -11.32 16.73
C THR A 207 -1.78 -10.07 16.66
N LEU A 208 -2.27 -8.97 16.07
CA LEU A 208 -1.58 -7.68 16.09
C LEU A 208 -1.36 -7.19 17.52
N TRP A 209 -2.39 -7.28 18.38
CA TRP A 209 -2.30 -6.88 19.79
C TRP A 209 -1.31 -7.70 20.61
N GLN A 210 -1.12 -8.98 20.26
CA GLN A 210 -0.15 -9.85 20.95
C GLN A 210 1.25 -9.79 20.31
N THR A 211 1.40 -9.07 19.19
CA THR A 211 2.68 -8.90 18.50
C THR A 211 3.36 -7.61 18.94
N ALA A 212 4.62 -7.71 19.35
CA ALA A 212 5.44 -6.53 19.65
C ALA A 212 5.61 -5.67 18.39
N LEU A 213 5.12 -4.42 18.46
CA LEU A 213 5.17 -3.45 17.36
C LEU A 213 6.60 -3.09 16.96
N VAL A 214 7.47 -2.89 17.94
CA VAL A 214 8.83 -2.38 17.77
C VAL A 214 9.83 -3.48 18.12
N ARG A 215 10.93 -3.54 17.36
CA ARG A 215 12.09 -4.39 17.69
C ARG A 215 12.91 -3.74 18.81
N LEU A 216 13.31 -4.51 19.81
CA LEU A 216 14.17 -4.04 20.91
C LEU A 216 15.65 -3.92 20.52
N SER A 217 16.07 -4.58 19.44
CA SER A 217 17.45 -4.57 18.93
C SER A 217 17.58 -3.65 17.70
N ARG A 218 18.74 -2.98 17.58
CA ARG A 218 19.13 -2.29 16.33
C ARG A 218 19.07 -3.28 15.15
N LEU A 219 18.43 -2.87 14.06
CA LEU A 219 18.38 -3.66 12.83
C LEU A 219 19.80 -3.88 12.29
N LYS A 220 20.12 -5.11 11.90
CA LYS A 220 21.32 -5.37 11.09
C LYS A 220 21.02 -4.96 9.65
N ILE A 221 22.04 -4.56 8.89
CA ILE A 221 21.85 -4.26 7.45
C ILE A 221 21.27 -5.47 6.70
N SER A 222 21.62 -6.70 7.12
CA SER A 222 20.99 -7.92 6.60
C SER A 222 19.48 -7.93 6.79
N ASP A 223 18.96 -7.42 7.91
CA ASP A 223 17.52 -7.35 8.16
C ASP A 223 16.84 -6.30 7.25
N GLU A 224 17.53 -5.20 6.95
CA GLU A 224 17.04 -4.18 6.03
C GLU A 224 16.96 -4.73 4.60
N ILE A 225 18.00 -5.44 4.15
CA ILE A 225 18.02 -6.15 2.86
C ILE A 225 16.83 -7.10 2.77
N GLU A 226 16.64 -7.98 3.76
CA GLU A 226 15.50 -8.91 3.77
C GLU A 226 14.17 -8.16 3.81
N THR A 227 14.09 -7.02 4.49
CA THR A 227 12.86 -6.23 4.56
C THR A 227 12.52 -5.57 3.24
N GLY A 228 13.50 -5.00 2.53
CA GLY A 228 13.31 -4.45 1.20
C GLY A 228 12.90 -5.52 0.18
N LEU A 229 13.52 -6.70 0.24
CA LEU A 229 13.22 -7.79 -0.69
C LEU A 229 11.82 -8.39 -0.51
N ARG A 230 11.13 -8.17 0.61
CA ARG A 230 9.76 -8.66 0.84
C ARG A 230 8.76 -8.12 -0.18
N TYR A 231 8.95 -6.90 -0.66
CA TYR A 231 8.02 -6.27 -1.62
C TYR A 231 8.06 -6.94 -3.00
N TYR A 232 9.13 -7.67 -3.32
CA TYR A 232 9.29 -8.33 -4.61
C TYR A 232 8.27 -9.45 -4.81
N PRO A 233 8.26 -10.54 -4.03
CA PRO A 233 7.26 -11.58 -4.16
C PRO A 233 5.86 -11.13 -3.70
N ALA A 234 5.77 -10.15 -2.81
CA ALA A 234 4.47 -9.67 -2.34
C ALA A 234 3.73 -8.76 -3.35
N ALA A 235 4.46 -8.14 -4.29
CA ALA A 235 3.85 -7.24 -5.28
C ALA A 235 4.69 -7.07 -6.55
N PHE A 236 5.97 -6.69 -6.45
CA PHE A 236 6.68 -6.16 -7.62
C PHE A 236 6.92 -7.18 -8.73
N LEU A 237 7.19 -8.44 -8.40
CA LEU A 237 7.41 -9.48 -9.39
C LEU A 237 6.14 -9.83 -10.18
N GLU A 238 4.96 -9.54 -9.64
CA GLU A 238 3.69 -9.70 -10.34
C GLU A 238 3.24 -8.40 -11.03
N VAL A 239 3.24 -7.29 -10.29
CA VAL A 239 2.62 -6.04 -10.72
C VAL A 239 3.47 -5.30 -11.76
N ILE A 240 4.80 -5.29 -11.63
CA ILE A 240 5.65 -4.54 -12.57
C ILE A 240 5.59 -5.14 -13.99
N PRO A 241 5.67 -6.46 -14.20
CA PRO A 241 5.46 -7.04 -15.52
C PRO A 241 4.09 -6.73 -16.09
N ARG A 242 3.02 -6.83 -15.27
CA ARG A 242 1.64 -6.50 -15.70
C ARG A 242 1.51 -5.05 -16.17
N VAL A 243 2.01 -4.09 -15.40
CA VAL A 243 2.00 -2.67 -15.79
C VAL A 243 2.78 -2.43 -17.09
N ASN A 244 3.96 -3.04 -17.24
CA ASN A 244 4.73 -2.92 -18.47
C ASN A 244 3.98 -3.52 -19.68
N ALA A 245 3.31 -4.66 -19.51
CA ALA A 245 2.52 -5.30 -20.56
C ALA A 245 1.31 -4.43 -20.96
N GLU A 246 0.57 -3.89 -19.98
CA GLU A 246 -0.57 -2.98 -20.21
C GLU A 246 -0.14 -1.71 -20.96
N VAL A 247 0.96 -1.09 -20.53
CA VAL A 247 1.49 0.12 -21.19
C VAL A 247 1.95 -0.18 -22.61
N ARG A 248 2.67 -1.29 -22.81
CA ARG A 248 3.12 -1.72 -24.14
C ARG A 248 1.93 -1.97 -25.07
N ALA A 249 0.95 -2.74 -24.63
CA ALA A 249 -0.23 -3.05 -25.42
C ALA A 249 -1.00 -1.77 -25.81
N ALA A 250 -1.24 -0.87 -24.85
CA ALA A 250 -1.95 0.37 -25.10
C ALA A 250 -1.23 1.29 -26.09
N LEU A 251 0.11 1.34 -26.06
CA LEU A 251 0.89 2.15 -26.99
C LEU A 251 1.01 1.50 -28.37
N GLN A 252 1.19 0.18 -28.44
CA GLN A 252 1.23 -0.55 -29.71
C GLN A 252 -0.12 -0.54 -30.44
N GLU A 253 -1.25 -0.52 -29.72
CA GLU A 253 -2.58 -0.34 -30.32
C GLU A 253 -2.69 1.04 -31.01
N ARG A 254 -2.09 2.07 -30.42
CA ARG A 254 -2.12 3.46 -30.95
C ARG A 254 -1.12 3.68 -32.07
N PHE A 255 0.03 3.03 -32.00
CA PHE A 255 1.15 3.19 -32.92
C PHE A 255 1.67 1.81 -33.37
N PRO A 256 0.89 1.06 -34.16
CA PRO A 256 1.18 -0.35 -34.49
C PRO A 256 2.48 -0.54 -35.28
N ASP A 257 2.88 0.45 -36.09
CA ASP A 257 4.05 0.36 -36.97
C ASP A 257 5.36 0.84 -36.30
N ALA A 258 5.31 1.29 -35.04
CA ALA A 258 6.42 1.96 -34.37
C ALA A 258 7.29 1.05 -33.49
N ASP A 259 6.99 -0.26 -33.40
CA ASP A 259 7.68 -1.26 -32.57
C ASP A 259 8.07 -0.72 -31.16
N LEU A 260 7.08 -0.14 -30.49
CA LEU A 260 7.30 0.61 -29.26
C LEU A 260 7.64 -0.28 -28.07
N LEU A 261 8.50 0.27 -27.20
CA LEU A 261 8.82 -0.28 -25.88
C LEU A 261 9.34 -1.72 -25.92
N ALA A 262 10.21 -2.10 -26.87
CA ALA A 262 10.84 -3.44 -26.88
C ALA A 262 11.39 -3.85 -25.50
N GLN A 263 11.92 -2.88 -24.75
CA GLN A 263 12.41 -3.03 -23.39
C GLN A 263 11.39 -2.51 -22.36
N PRO A 264 11.33 -3.08 -21.13
CA PRO A 264 10.43 -2.58 -20.09
C PRO A 264 10.81 -1.15 -19.69
N ILE A 265 9.81 -0.27 -19.67
CA ILE A 265 9.94 1.14 -19.26
C ILE A 265 9.97 1.27 -17.74
N LEU A 266 9.26 0.41 -17.00
CA LEU A 266 9.24 0.42 -15.54
C LEU A 266 10.16 -0.67 -14.99
N ARG A 267 11.21 -0.28 -14.24
CA ARG A 267 12.17 -1.21 -13.62
C ARG A 267 12.50 -0.79 -12.19
N PRO A 268 12.28 -1.66 -11.18
CA PRO A 268 12.57 -1.29 -9.80
C PRO A 268 14.08 -1.21 -9.57
N GLY A 269 14.50 -0.26 -8.72
CA GLY A 269 15.84 -0.16 -8.19
C GLY A 269 15.86 -0.34 -6.68
N SER A 270 17.04 -0.51 -6.08
CA SER A 270 17.21 -0.54 -4.63
C SER A 270 18.54 0.07 -4.23
N TRP A 271 18.52 0.87 -3.16
CA TRP A 271 19.72 1.36 -2.47
C TRP A 271 20.05 0.54 -1.22
N ILE A 272 19.14 -0.34 -0.79
CA ILE A 272 19.31 -1.12 0.44
C ILE A 272 20.50 -2.08 0.30
N GLY A 273 21.49 -1.92 1.19
CA GLY A 273 22.73 -2.69 1.15
C GLY A 273 23.74 -2.26 0.09
N GLY A 274 23.42 -1.24 -0.71
CA GLY A 274 24.30 -0.68 -1.76
C GLY A 274 24.75 0.76 -1.48
N ASP A 275 23.92 1.57 -0.82
CA ASP A 275 24.25 2.95 -0.49
C ASP A 275 25.28 3.02 0.64
N ARG A 276 26.44 3.59 0.34
CA ARG A 276 27.58 3.72 1.24
C ARG A 276 27.77 5.15 1.74
N ASP A 277 26.96 6.10 1.26
CA ASP A 277 27.12 7.49 1.63
C ASP A 277 26.84 7.68 3.13
N GLY A 278 27.83 8.20 3.86
CA GLY A 278 27.76 8.37 5.32
C GLY A 278 27.60 7.10 6.16
N ASN A 279 27.60 5.89 5.58
CA ASN A 279 27.37 4.63 6.30
C ASN A 279 28.55 3.64 6.19
N PRO A 280 29.50 3.65 7.14
CA PRO A 280 30.68 2.77 7.10
C PRO A 280 30.33 1.28 7.25
N ASN A 281 29.11 0.95 7.69
CA ASN A 281 28.68 -0.42 7.88
C ASN A 281 28.32 -1.12 6.56
N VAL A 282 28.17 -0.38 5.45
CA VAL A 282 27.93 -0.97 4.12
C VAL A 282 29.26 -1.33 3.46
N THR A 283 29.71 -2.55 3.75
CA THR A 283 30.97 -3.12 3.25
C THR A 283 30.78 -3.86 1.92
N ALA A 284 31.87 -4.25 1.27
CA ALA A 284 31.80 -5.09 0.06
C ALA A 284 31.10 -6.45 0.30
N GLU A 285 31.16 -6.97 1.53
CA GLU A 285 30.44 -8.18 1.91
C GLU A 285 28.93 -7.95 1.98
N VAL A 286 28.51 -6.80 2.51
CA VAL A 286 27.10 -6.38 2.53
C VAL A 286 26.56 -6.22 1.12
N VAL A 287 27.31 -5.59 0.21
CA VAL A 287 26.89 -5.46 -1.20
C VAL A 287 26.72 -6.83 -1.85
N ARG A 288 27.68 -7.75 -1.67
CA ARG A 288 27.56 -9.13 -2.17
C ARG A 288 26.36 -9.85 -1.60
N LEU A 289 26.10 -9.69 -0.30
CA LEU A 289 24.91 -10.24 0.36
C LEU A 289 23.63 -9.66 -0.27
N ALA A 290 23.53 -8.34 -0.43
CA ALA A 290 22.37 -7.68 -1.01
C ALA A 290 22.08 -8.17 -2.43
N THR A 291 23.09 -8.18 -3.31
CA THR A 291 22.94 -8.64 -4.70
C THR A 291 22.66 -10.14 -4.77
N GLY A 292 23.30 -10.95 -3.93
CA GLY A 292 23.08 -12.40 -3.88
C GLY A 292 21.68 -12.76 -3.41
N ARG A 293 21.16 -12.06 -2.40
CA ARG A 293 19.79 -12.25 -1.91
C ARG A 293 18.75 -11.77 -2.92
N ALA A 294 18.99 -10.64 -3.58
CA ALA A 294 18.12 -10.17 -4.67
C ALA A 294 18.06 -11.18 -5.83
N ALA A 295 19.22 -11.73 -6.24
CA ALA A 295 19.28 -12.77 -7.26
C ALA A 295 18.52 -14.03 -6.83
N PHE A 296 18.72 -14.50 -5.59
CA PHE A 296 17.99 -15.64 -5.06
C PHE A 296 16.47 -15.41 -5.09
N THR A 297 16.00 -14.25 -4.63
CA THR A 297 14.56 -13.90 -4.65
C THR A 297 13.99 -13.91 -6.06
N ALA A 298 14.72 -13.40 -7.06
CA ALA A 298 14.28 -13.43 -8.45
C ALA A 298 14.26 -14.85 -9.02
N PHE A 299 15.32 -15.64 -8.80
CA PHE A 299 15.40 -17.01 -9.30
C PHE A 299 14.38 -17.94 -8.65
N ASP A 300 14.11 -17.79 -7.35
CA ASP A 300 13.08 -18.57 -6.64
C ASP A 300 11.70 -18.33 -7.25
N HIS A 301 11.36 -17.08 -7.55
CA HIS A 301 10.12 -16.74 -8.25
C HIS A 301 10.07 -17.33 -9.65
N TYR A 302 11.10 -17.11 -10.48
CA TYR A 302 11.12 -17.65 -11.85
C TYR A 302 11.10 -19.17 -11.90
N PHE A 303 11.68 -19.85 -10.90
CA PHE A 303 11.58 -21.29 -10.79
C PHE A 303 10.11 -21.72 -10.60
N GLY A 304 9.37 -21.04 -9.72
CA GLY A 304 7.94 -21.25 -9.56
C GLY A 304 7.14 -21.00 -10.84
N GLU A 305 7.40 -19.88 -11.54
CA GLU A 305 6.72 -19.55 -12.80
C GLU A 305 6.99 -20.60 -13.89
N ILE A 306 8.23 -21.09 -14.01
CA ILE A 306 8.58 -22.15 -14.99
C ILE A 306 7.86 -23.45 -14.65
N THR A 307 7.78 -23.83 -13.38
CA THR A 307 7.03 -25.02 -12.96
C THR A 307 5.54 -24.89 -13.28
N ALA A 308 4.94 -23.71 -13.07
CA ALA A 308 3.55 -23.47 -13.45
C ALA A 308 3.33 -23.58 -14.98
N LEU A 309 4.26 -23.02 -15.77
CA LEU A 309 4.21 -23.12 -17.23
C LEU A 309 4.37 -24.55 -17.73
N GLU A 310 5.17 -25.39 -17.06
CA GLU A 310 5.29 -26.81 -17.38
C GLU A 310 3.93 -27.54 -17.28
N GLU A 311 3.14 -27.21 -16.27
CA GLU A 311 1.79 -27.77 -16.08
C GLU A 311 0.76 -27.20 -17.05
N GLU A 312 0.85 -25.89 -17.37
CA GLU A 312 -0.11 -25.18 -18.23
C GLU A 312 0.09 -25.48 -19.72
N LEU A 313 1.35 -25.51 -20.20
CA LEU A 313 1.70 -25.60 -21.63
C LEU A 313 1.67 -27.05 -22.13
N SER A 314 0.51 -27.69 -22.02
CA SER A 314 0.26 -29.09 -22.40
C SER A 314 0.14 -29.36 -23.91
N MET A 315 0.46 -28.38 -24.76
CA MET A 315 0.28 -28.49 -26.21
C MET A 315 1.07 -29.65 -26.82
N SER A 316 0.38 -30.48 -27.62
CA SER A 316 1.00 -31.59 -28.32
C SER A 316 1.45 -31.19 -29.71
N ALA A 317 2.72 -31.46 -30.05
CA ALA A 317 3.24 -31.34 -31.41
C ALA A 317 2.49 -32.21 -32.45
N ARG A 318 1.64 -33.15 -32.00
CA ARG A 318 0.74 -33.92 -32.88
C ARG A 318 -0.49 -33.14 -33.33
N LEU A 319 -0.90 -32.14 -32.55
CA LEU A 319 -2.16 -31.40 -32.73
C LEU A 319 -1.94 -29.95 -33.16
N VAL A 320 -0.81 -29.34 -32.76
CA VAL A 320 -0.48 -27.97 -33.12
C VAL A 320 0.82 -27.92 -33.92
N ARG A 321 0.93 -26.90 -34.78
CA ARG A 321 2.17 -26.62 -35.50
C ARG A 321 3.18 -26.00 -34.54
N VAL A 322 4.31 -26.65 -34.37
CA VAL A 322 5.47 -26.13 -33.65
C VAL A 322 6.40 -25.43 -34.64
N SER A 323 7.00 -24.30 -34.26
CA SER A 323 7.96 -23.61 -35.13
C SER A 323 9.27 -24.41 -35.26
N ASP A 324 9.91 -24.37 -36.43
CA ASP A 324 11.15 -25.11 -36.68
C ASP A 324 12.25 -24.73 -35.67
N ALA A 325 12.31 -23.46 -35.25
CA ALA A 325 13.26 -22.96 -34.27
C ALA A 325 13.07 -23.56 -32.86
N LEU A 326 11.85 -23.95 -32.49
CA LEU A 326 11.56 -24.57 -31.19
C LEU A 326 11.83 -26.08 -31.20
N THR A 327 11.83 -26.71 -32.38
CA THR A 327 12.14 -28.14 -32.55
C THR A 327 13.61 -28.43 -32.84
N ALA A 328 14.40 -27.39 -33.15
CA ALA A 328 15.83 -27.47 -33.47
C ALA A 328 16.67 -27.67 -32.20
#